data_AF-A0A455UJ57-F1
#
_entry.id   AF-A0A455UJ57-F1
#
_cell.length_a   1.000
_cell.length_b   1.000
_cell.length_c   1.000
_cell.angle_alpha   90.00
_cell.angle_beta   90.00
_cell.angle_gamma   90.00
#
_symmetry.space_group_name_H-M   'P 1'
#
loop_
_entity.id
_entity.type
_entity.pdbx_description
1 polymer ?
#
loop_
_entity_poly.entity_id
_entity_poly.type
_entity_poly.pdbx_seq_one_letter_code
_entity_poly.pdbx_strand_id
1 'polypeptide(L)'
;MIQNTWNKIFFKFGAKDSPEEAAEILGKTKRFQRTVSVSANQGESAQYLRTTPQSSMSDGGGMGESWREVEEFRVTPDQLRAMDMGQAVMMMGARMYHLRTPMINYPKHIPSFKVIKRKMKMPADKQALNFEERLNEFLTATV
;
A
#
# COMPACT_ATOMS: atom_id res chain seq x y z
N MET A 1 1.05 -10.34 15.16
CA MET A 1 0.10 -11.12 14.31
C MET A 1 -0.08 -10.43 12.94
N ILE A 2 1.02 -10.09 12.24
CA ILE A 2 1.00 -9.41 10.92
C ILE A 2 1.24 -10.39 9.76
N GLN A 3 1.76 -11.59 10.02
CA GLN A 3 2.24 -12.49 8.97
C GLN A 3 1.12 -13.24 8.23
N ASN A 4 -0.06 -13.44 8.81
CA ASN A 4 -1.10 -14.31 8.24
C ASN A 4 -2.21 -13.57 7.47
N THR A 5 -2.05 -12.27 7.21
CA THR A 5 -3.05 -11.48 6.46
C THR A 5 -2.51 -11.16 5.07
N TRP A 6 -3.19 -11.65 4.03
CA TRP A 6 -2.81 -11.41 2.63
C TRP A 6 -3.01 -9.95 2.20
N ASN A 7 -4.13 -9.34 2.63
CA ASN A 7 -4.46 -7.95 2.33
C ASN A 7 -4.10 -7.05 3.50
N LYS A 8 -3.46 -5.92 3.22
CA LYS A 8 -3.03 -4.94 4.22
C LYS A 8 -3.46 -3.55 3.81
N ILE A 9 -3.98 -2.80 4.77
CA ILE A 9 -4.38 -1.40 4.57
C ILE A 9 -3.60 -0.56 5.57
N PHE A 10 -2.85 0.41 5.06
CA PHE A 10 -2.05 1.34 5.84
C PHE A 10 -2.69 2.72 5.80
N PHE A 11 -3.03 3.25 6.97
CA PHE A 11 -3.42 4.64 7.15
C PHE A 11 -2.20 5.49 7.53
N LYS A 12 -2.38 6.81 7.60
CA LYS A 12 -1.35 7.73 8.08
C LYS A 12 -0.83 7.28 9.46
N PHE A 13 0.48 7.10 9.57
CA PHE A 13 1.13 6.76 10.83
C PHE A 13 1.48 8.02 11.63
N GLY A 14 1.20 7.98 12.94
CA GLY A 14 1.60 9.04 13.87
C GLY A 14 2.98 8.83 14.52
N ALA A 15 3.49 7.60 14.54
CA ALA A 15 4.78 7.26 15.12
C ALA A 15 5.92 7.37 14.09
N LYS A 16 7.15 7.65 14.55
CA LYS A 16 8.32 7.84 13.66
C LYS A 16 8.83 6.54 13.05
N ASP A 17 8.74 5.43 13.76
CA ASP A 17 9.36 4.14 13.38
C ASP A 17 8.42 3.27 12.51
N SER A 18 7.11 3.45 12.67
CA SER A 18 6.08 2.68 11.96
C SER A 18 6.05 2.85 10.41
N PRO A 19 6.41 4.00 9.81
CA PRO A 19 6.47 4.17 8.35
C PRO A 19 7.57 3.37 7.67
N GLU A 20 8.70 3.13 8.35
CA GLU A 20 9.83 2.39 7.80
C GLU A 20 9.49 0.90 7.72
N GLU A 21 8.96 0.33 8.81
CA GLU A 21 8.44 -1.04 8.83
C GLU A 21 7.32 -1.25 7.79
N ALA A 22 6.44 -0.25 7.62
CA ALA A 22 5.39 -0.32 6.61
C ALA A 22 5.94 -0.27 5.18
N ALA A 23 6.96 0.56 4.92
CA ALA A 23 7.63 0.62 3.63
C ALA A 23 8.37 -0.69 3.29
N GLU A 24 8.96 -1.35 4.29
CA GLU A 24 9.56 -2.68 4.13
C GLU A 24 8.50 -3.74 3.79
N ILE A 25 7.35 -3.74 4.48
CA ILE A 25 6.24 -4.65 4.19
C ILE A 25 5.68 -4.40 2.78
N LEU A 26 5.66 -3.15 2.32
CA LEU A 26 5.22 -2.78 0.97
C LEU A 26 6.19 -3.20 -0.15
N GLY A 27 7.46 -3.37 0.20
CA GLY A 27 8.51 -3.87 -0.66
C GLY A 27 9.16 -2.82 -1.57
N LYS A 28 10.24 -3.26 -2.24
CA LYS A 28 11.05 -2.45 -3.16
C LYS A 28 10.72 -2.78 -4.62
N THR A 29 11.08 -1.89 -5.53
CA THR A 29 10.99 -2.10 -6.98
C THR A 29 12.25 -1.56 -7.64
N LYS A 30 12.76 -2.33 -8.60
CA LYS A 30 13.89 -1.92 -9.45
C LYS A 30 13.41 -0.85 -10.42
N ARG A 31 14.03 0.32 -10.37
CA ARG A 31 13.82 1.42 -11.32
C ARG A 31 15.13 1.75 -12.01
N PHE A 32 15.06 2.02 -13.30
CA PHE A 32 16.18 2.56 -14.07
C PHE A 32 16.12 4.08 -13.99
N GLN A 33 17.10 4.69 -13.35
CA GLN A 33 17.27 6.13 -13.30
C GLN A 33 18.13 6.56 -14.50
N ARG A 34 17.54 7.36 -15.39
CA ARG A 34 18.25 8.00 -16.51
C ARG A 34 18.83 9.31 -16.02
N THR A 35 20.16 9.40 -16.02
CA THR A 35 20.86 10.65 -15.74
C THR A 35 21.43 11.17 -17.05
N VAL A 36 20.93 12.34 -17.47
CA VAL A 36 21.45 13.05 -18.65
C VAL A 36 22.32 14.18 -18.13
N SER A 37 23.63 14.07 -18.33
CA SER A 37 24.58 15.15 -18.02
C SER A 37 24.93 15.88 -19.31
N VAL A 38 24.48 17.13 -19.42
CA VAL A 38 24.88 18.04 -20.51
C VAL A 38 26.00 18.91 -19.98
N SER A 39 27.21 18.69 -20.48
CA SER A 39 28.36 19.57 -20.26
C SER A 39 28.48 20.49 -21.47
N ALA A 40 28.17 21.77 -21.29
CA ALA A 40 28.47 22.82 -22.27
C ALA A 40 29.71 23.59 -21.78
N ASN A 41 30.83 23.46 -22.49
CA ASN A 41 32.01 24.26 -22.24
C ASN A 41 32.07 25.42 -23.24
N GLN A 42 31.70 26.63 -22.79
CA GLN A 42 31.97 27.86 -23.52
C GLN A 42 33.33 28.43 -23.10
N GLY A 43 34.33 28.29 -23.97
CA GLY A 43 35.64 28.91 -23.81
C GLY A 43 35.72 30.23 -24.58
N GLU A 44 35.39 31.36 -23.93
CA GLU A 44 35.74 32.68 -24.47
C GLU A 44 37.20 33.01 -24.11
N SER A 45 38.13 32.66 -25.00
CA SER A 45 39.52 33.14 -24.93
C SER A 45 39.67 34.37 -25.82
N ALA A 46 39.27 35.54 -25.32
CA ALA A 46 39.55 36.81 -25.99
C ALA A 46 40.97 37.28 -25.65
N GLN A 47 41.98 36.88 -26.43
CA GLN A 47 43.28 37.54 -26.42
C GLN A 47 43.26 38.72 -27.40
N TYR A 48 42.71 39.86 -26.95
CA TYR A 48 42.91 41.16 -27.59
C TYR A 48 44.39 41.54 -27.45
N LEU A 49 45.28 41.13 -28.37
CA LEU A 49 46.55 41.83 -28.72
C LEU A 49 47.54 40.97 -29.57
N ARG A 50 47.13 40.31 -30.65
CA ARG A 50 48.08 39.88 -31.72
C ARG A 50 47.39 39.52 -33.04
N THR A 51 47.88 40.11 -34.12
CA THR A 51 47.49 39.90 -35.53
C THR A 51 48.01 38.56 -36.06
N THR A 52 47.41 37.45 -35.64
CA THR A 52 47.58 36.13 -36.27
C THR A 52 46.24 35.42 -36.30
N PRO A 53 45.73 34.98 -37.46
CA PRO A 53 44.41 34.39 -37.58
C PRO A 53 44.46 32.91 -37.19
N GLN A 54 44.51 32.64 -35.89
CA GLN A 54 44.20 31.31 -35.39
C GLN A 54 43.42 31.43 -34.09
N SER A 55 42.25 32.06 -34.19
CA SER A 55 41.22 31.99 -33.14
C SER A 55 40.55 30.62 -33.24
N SER A 56 41.07 29.64 -32.52
CA SER A 56 40.35 28.37 -32.28
C SER A 56 39.24 28.63 -31.26
N MET A 57 38.08 29.13 -31.72
CA MET A 57 36.86 29.00 -30.95
C MET A 57 36.49 27.53 -30.90
N SER A 58 36.58 26.93 -29.72
CA SER A 58 36.19 25.55 -29.46
C SER A 58 34.89 25.57 -28.66
N ASP A 59 33.77 25.30 -29.31
CA ASP A 59 32.50 25.00 -28.65
C ASP A 59 32.38 23.48 -28.54
N GLY A 60 32.55 22.97 -27.32
CA GLY A 60 32.52 21.55 -27.02
C GLY A 60 31.30 21.23 -26.18
N GLY A 61 30.21 20.78 -26.83
CA GLY A 61 29.04 20.23 -26.16
C GLY A 61 29.17 18.71 -26.00
N GLY A 62 29.34 18.25 -24.77
CA GLY A 62 29.30 16.83 -24.41
C GLY A 62 27.94 16.47 -23.81
N MET A 63 27.21 15.55 -24.44
CA MET A 63 26.00 14.96 -23.85
C MET A 63 26.32 13.53 -23.41
N GLY A 64 26.40 13.32 -22.10
CA GLY A 64 26.56 12.01 -21.49
C GLY A 64 25.22 11.48 -21.03
N GLU A 65 24.85 10.29 -21.49
CA GLU A 65 23.69 9.58 -20.99
C GLU A 65 24.15 8.37 -20.18
N SER A 66 23.76 8.33 -18.91
CA SER A 66 24.08 7.24 -18.00
C SER A 66 22.80 6.63 -17.44
N TRP A 67 22.71 5.31 -17.47
CA TRP A 67 21.61 4.55 -16.91
C TRP A 67 22.10 3.86 -15.64
N ARG A 68 21.43 4.12 -14.51
CA ARG A 68 21.70 3.46 -13.23
C ARG A 68 20.49 2.66 -12.80
N GLU A 69 20.67 1.38 -12.54
CA GLU A 69 19.67 0.55 -11.89
C GLU A 69 19.70 0.82 -10.37
N VAL A 70 18.57 1.22 -9.79
CA VAL A 70 18.42 1.51 -8.36
C VAL A 70 17.23 0.75 -7.81
N GLU A 71 17.41 0.12 -6.65
CA GLU A 71 16.31 -0.46 -5.89
C GLU A 71 15.70 0.61 -4.98
N GLU A 72 14.48 1.04 -5.31
CA GLU A 72 13.75 2.07 -4.58
C GLU A 72 12.52 1.45 -3.89
N PHE A 73 12.08 2.02 -2.76
CA PHE A 73 10.81 1.61 -2.14
C PHE A 73 9.64 1.92 -3.07
N ARG A 74 8.63 1.03 -3.13
CA ARG A 74 7.42 1.26 -3.93
C ARG A 74 6.63 2.48 -3.45
N VAL A 75 6.60 2.67 -2.13
CA VAL A 75 6.07 3.85 -1.46
C VAL A 75 7.09 4.24 -0.42
N THR A 76 7.58 5.47 -0.48
CA THR A 76 8.61 5.92 0.45
C THR A 76 8.00 6.17 1.84
N PRO A 77 8.80 6.04 2.93
CA PRO A 77 8.32 6.35 4.27
C PRO A 77 7.75 7.77 4.39
N ASP A 78 8.34 8.72 3.66
CA ASP A 78 7.86 10.11 3.61
C ASP A 78 6.50 10.24 2.93
N GLN A 79 6.22 9.45 1.87
CA GLN A 79 4.90 9.41 1.26
C GLN A 79 3.84 8.84 2.21
N LEU A 80 4.18 7.83 3.03
CA LEU A 80 3.28 7.30 4.05
C LEU A 80 3.01 8.30 5.17
N ARG A 81 4.02 9.11 5.54
CA ARG A 81 3.90 10.17 6.55
C ARG A 81 3.09 11.37 6.03
N ALA A 82 3.20 11.68 4.74
CA ALA A 82 2.52 12.79 4.09
C ALA A 82 1.03 12.54 3.81
N MET A 83 0.52 11.31 3.98
CA MET A 83 -0.89 11.00 3.71
C MET A 83 -1.84 11.87 4.55
N ASP A 84 -2.90 12.37 3.91
CA ASP A 84 -3.94 13.14 4.59
C ASP A 84 -5.00 12.26 5.27
N MET A 85 -5.82 12.88 6.13
CA MET A 85 -6.93 12.19 6.78
C MET A 85 -7.90 11.63 5.72
N GLY A 86 -8.26 10.35 5.87
CA GLY A 86 -9.09 9.64 4.90
C GLY A 86 -8.34 9.12 3.68
N GLN A 87 -7.00 9.24 3.61
CA GLN A 87 -6.20 8.51 2.63
C GLN A 87 -5.63 7.21 3.22
N ALA A 88 -5.52 6.19 2.39
CA ALA A 88 -4.92 4.91 2.76
C ALA A 88 -4.21 4.26 1.57
N VAL A 89 -3.18 3.46 1.85
CA VAL A 89 -2.54 2.58 0.87
C VAL A 89 -3.00 1.15 1.14
N MET A 90 -3.61 0.52 0.14
CA MET A 90 -4.02 -0.87 0.20
C MET A 90 -3.09 -1.74 -0.65
N MET A 91 -2.56 -2.79 -0.03
CA MET A 91 -1.93 -3.90 -0.72
C MET A 91 -2.93 -5.04 -0.85
N MET A 92 -3.14 -5.49 -2.07
CA MET A 92 -3.90 -6.70 -2.39
C MET A 92 -3.05 -7.58 -3.30
N GLY A 93 -2.37 -8.57 -2.70
CA GLY A 93 -1.36 -9.38 -3.41
C GLY A 93 -0.23 -8.51 -3.99
N ALA A 94 0.04 -8.64 -5.29
CA ALA A 94 1.09 -7.88 -5.96
C ALA A 94 0.71 -6.43 -6.33
N ARG A 95 -0.58 -6.07 -6.21
CA ARG A 95 -1.12 -4.78 -6.61
C ARG A 95 -1.27 -3.86 -5.40
N MET A 96 -1.03 -2.57 -5.64
CA MET A 96 -1.15 -1.51 -4.65
C MET A 96 -2.08 -0.43 -5.17
N TYR A 97 -2.93 0.08 -4.28
CA TYR A 97 -3.88 1.13 -4.58
C TYR A 97 -3.79 2.24 -3.55
N HIS A 98 -3.82 3.49 -4.02
CA HIS A 98 -4.08 4.64 -3.18
C HIS A 98 -5.59 4.84 -3.11
N LEU A 99 -6.13 4.76 -1.90
CA LEU A 99 -7.55 4.84 -1.62
C LEU A 99 -7.86 6.15 -0.89
N ARG A 100 -9.01 6.74 -1.26
CA ARG A 100 -9.64 7.81 -0.51
C ARG A 100 -10.90 7.28 0.15
N THR A 101 -10.86 7.09 1.46
CA THR A 101 -11.95 6.54 2.25
C THR A 101 -13.01 7.62 2.50
N PRO A 102 -14.23 7.47 1.97
CA PRO A 102 -15.30 8.43 2.22
C PRO A 102 -15.82 8.29 3.66
N MET A 103 -16.16 9.41 4.28
CA MET A 103 -16.87 9.42 5.56
C MET A 103 -18.36 9.17 5.30
N ILE A 104 -18.88 8.06 5.83
CA ILE A 104 -20.31 7.74 5.73
C ILE A 104 -21.02 8.43 6.90
N ASN A 105 -21.90 9.37 6.59
CA ASN A 105 -22.74 10.04 7.58
C ASN A 105 -23.98 9.19 7.86
N TYR A 106 -24.13 8.76 9.11
CA TYR A 106 -25.35 8.09 9.57
C TYR A 106 -26.40 9.11 10.02
N PRO A 107 -27.70 8.82 9.84
CA PRO A 107 -28.75 9.66 10.39
C PRO A 107 -28.63 9.73 11.92
N LYS A 108 -28.82 10.93 12.49
CA LYS A 108 -28.71 11.16 13.96
C LYS A 108 -29.73 10.35 14.77
N HIS A 109 -30.87 10.03 14.16
CA HIS A 109 -31.92 9.24 14.77
C HIS A 109 -31.85 7.80 14.27
N ILE A 110 -31.06 7.00 14.97
CA ILE A 110 -31.03 5.54 14.76
C ILE A 110 -32.15 4.96 15.63
N PRO A 111 -33.14 4.26 15.06
CA PRO A 111 -34.17 3.60 15.87
C PRO A 111 -33.50 2.53 16.76
N SER A 112 -33.98 2.37 17.99
CA SER A 112 -33.39 1.37 18.90
C SER A 112 -33.70 -0.04 18.40
N PHE A 113 -32.71 -0.71 17.82
CA PHE A 113 -32.84 -2.11 17.46
C PHE A 113 -32.63 -2.97 18.71
N LYS A 114 -33.69 -3.64 19.16
CA LYS A 114 -33.55 -4.68 20.18
C LYS A 114 -33.12 -5.96 19.48
N VAL A 115 -31.89 -6.41 19.74
CA VAL A 115 -31.42 -7.71 19.27
C VAL A 115 -32.38 -8.78 19.80
N ILE A 116 -33.12 -9.43 18.90
CA ILE A 116 -34.02 -10.52 19.24
C ILE A 116 -33.17 -11.76 19.52
N LYS A 117 -32.71 -11.89 20.76
CA LYS A 117 -32.11 -13.14 21.23
C LYS A 117 -33.24 -14.13 21.52
N ARG A 118 -33.59 -14.98 20.55
CA ARG A 118 -34.47 -16.13 20.82
C ARG A 118 -33.74 -17.05 21.80
N LYS A 119 -34.32 -17.25 22.98
CA LYS A 119 -33.85 -18.28 23.91
C LYS A 119 -34.19 -19.64 23.30
N MET A 120 -33.21 -20.30 22.68
CA MET A 120 -33.31 -21.71 22.30
C MET A 120 -33.06 -22.60 23.54
N LYS A 121 -33.85 -22.42 24.60
CA LYS A 121 -33.89 -23.39 25.70
C LYS A 121 -35.09 -24.30 25.45
N MET A 122 -34.83 -25.59 25.33
CA MET A 122 -35.89 -26.60 25.42
C MET A 122 -36.65 -26.40 26.74
N PRO A 123 -37.99 -26.47 26.74
CA PRO A 123 -38.77 -26.55 27.97
C PRO A 123 -38.29 -27.75 28.81
N ALA A 124 -38.24 -27.61 30.14
CA ALA A 124 -37.76 -28.66 31.03
C ALA A 124 -38.52 -29.99 30.88
N ASP A 125 -39.81 -29.91 30.50
CA ASP A 125 -40.69 -31.06 30.34
C ASP A 125 -40.60 -31.73 28.95
N LYS A 126 -39.77 -31.20 28.03
CA LYS A 126 -39.61 -31.73 26.68
C LYS A 126 -38.20 -32.21 26.47
N GLN A 127 -38.06 -33.52 26.26
CA GLN A 127 -36.81 -34.10 25.82
C GLN A 127 -36.58 -33.78 24.34
N ALA A 128 -35.34 -33.48 23.97
CA ALA A 128 -34.96 -33.39 22.57
C ALA A 128 -35.17 -34.76 21.91
N LEU A 129 -35.53 -34.79 20.62
CA LEU A 129 -35.82 -36.06 19.93
C LEU A 129 -34.60 -37.02 19.85
N ASN A 130 -33.39 -36.58 20.24
CA ASN A 130 -32.16 -37.37 20.41
C ASN A 130 -32.07 -38.58 19.46
N PHE A 131 -32.24 -38.33 18.16
CA PHE A 131 -32.36 -39.38 17.15
C PHE A 131 -31.13 -40.28 17.05
N GLU A 132 -29.96 -39.78 17.44
CA GLU A 132 -28.71 -40.56 17.46
C GLU A 132 -28.71 -41.63 18.56
N GLU A 133 -29.17 -41.29 19.76
CA GLU A 133 -29.19 -42.21 20.91
C GLU A 133 -30.36 -43.21 20.82
N ARG A 134 -31.47 -42.78 20.21
CA ARG A 134 -32.70 -43.60 20.06
C ARG A 134 -32.82 -44.27 18.71
N LEU A 135 -31.79 -44.23 17.87
CA LEU A 135 -31.79 -44.80 16.52
C LEU A 135 -32.25 -46.27 16.53
N ASN A 136 -31.76 -47.05 17.49
CA ASN A 136 -32.07 -48.47 17.61
C ASN A 136 -33.55 -48.73 17.93
N GLU A 137 -34.19 -47.87 18.74
CA GLU A 137 -35.62 -48.00 19.06
C GLU A 137 -36.50 -47.77 17.81
N PHE A 138 -36.14 -46.79 16.98
CA PHE A 138 -36.85 -46.50 15.73
C PHE A 138 -36.65 -47.59 14.67
N LEU A 139 -35.47 -48.21 14.61
CA LEU A 139 -35.18 -49.31 13.68
C LEU A 139 -35.91 -50.61 14.06
N THR A 140 -36.15 -50.84 15.35
CA THR A 140 -36.88 -52.03 15.83
C THR A 140 -38.40 -51.92 15.78
N ALA A 141 -38.95 -50.70 15.71
CA ALA A 141 -40.40 -50.46 15.73
C ALA A 141 -41.09 -50.60 14.35
N THR A 142 -40.34 -50.88 13.29
CA THR A 142 -40.84 -51.07 11.92
C THR A 142 -41.03 -52.52 11.50
N VAL A 143 -41.17 -53.45 12.45
CA VAL A 143 -41.57 -54.85 12.22
C VAL A 143 -42.94 -55.12 12.82
#